data_AF-A0A6V8MRS7-F1
#
_entry.id   AF-A0A6V8MRS7-F1
#
_cell.length_a   1.000
_cell.length_b   1.000
_cell.length_c   1.000
_cell.angle_alpha   90.00
_cell.angle_beta   90.00
_cell.angle_gamma   90.00
#
_symmetry.space_group_name_H-M   'P 1'
#
loop_
_entity.id
_entity.type
_entity.pdbx_description
1 polymer ?
#
loop_
_entity_poly.entity_id
_entity_poly.type
_entity_poly.pdbx_seq_one_letter_code
_entity_poly.pdbx_strand_id
1 'polypeptide(L)'
;MVTSCYSGTAADCPYSSPVLLLESALIGMDRRGVQRIHADSGLSPLSFCEQVIAPALTVIGEKWDRGELSLSHVYMSGRLCEEFMEEVLGGRLESAQERRPVALAVLEDYHLLGKRLVGFVLKGAGIPYLDYGTVGVQELVRRTQRDGVGVLLISALMLPSALKVREVRDALDRLGMECRIVVGGAPFRLDPALHREVGADVSCDTASQVLPALAQLWEGES
;
A
#
# COMPACT_ATOMS: atom_id res chain seq x y z
N MET A 1 -22.12 24.00 33.98
CA MET A 1 -21.26 25.14 34.39
C MET A 1 -19.83 24.70 34.12
N VAL A 2 -19.25 25.17 33.02
CA VAL A 2 -17.97 24.73 32.46
C VAL A 2 -16.91 25.76 32.84
N THR A 3 -15.93 25.36 33.64
CA THR A 3 -14.68 26.07 33.97
C THR A 3 -13.89 25.08 34.82
N SER A 4 -12.60 24.82 34.69
CA SER A 4 -11.47 25.49 34.07
C SER A 4 -10.33 24.45 34.07
N CYS A 5 -9.61 24.29 32.97
CA CYS A 5 -8.23 23.77 32.93
C CYS A 5 -7.62 24.22 31.60
N TYR A 6 -7.30 25.51 31.51
CA TYR A 6 -6.50 26.11 30.43
C TYR A 6 -5.15 26.49 31.04
N SER A 7 -4.24 25.52 31.15
CA SER A 7 -2.83 25.76 31.47
C SER A 7 -2.02 24.48 31.24
N GLY A 8 -1.83 24.12 29.98
CA GLY A 8 -0.89 23.11 29.54
C GLY A 8 -0.53 23.45 28.11
N THR A 9 0.76 23.57 27.81
CA THR A 9 1.24 23.67 26.44
C THR A 9 0.65 22.53 25.61
N ALA A 10 0.17 22.81 24.40
CA ALA A 10 -0.49 21.84 23.51
C ALA A 10 0.35 20.58 23.19
N ALA A 11 1.60 20.53 23.65
CA ALA A 11 2.54 19.43 23.49
C ALA A 11 2.27 18.22 24.41
N ASP A 12 1.52 18.35 25.51
CA ASP A 12 1.39 17.28 26.52
C ASP A 12 -0.01 16.65 26.64
N CYS A 13 -0.89 16.85 25.64
CA CYS A 13 -2.13 16.09 25.58
C CYS A 13 -1.85 14.72 24.92
N PRO A 14 -2.16 13.57 25.53
CA PRO A 14 -1.99 12.26 24.89
C PRO A 14 -2.85 12.07 23.63
N TYR A 15 -3.75 13.03 23.34
CA TYR A 15 -4.57 13.12 22.13
C TYR A 15 -4.02 14.07 21.04
N SER A 16 -2.74 14.48 21.12
CA SER A 16 -2.12 15.38 20.14
C SER A 16 -1.62 14.68 18.87
N SER A 17 -1.52 13.35 18.86
CA SER A 17 -1.07 12.58 17.70
C SER A 17 -2.24 12.25 16.77
N PRO A 18 -2.23 12.66 15.49
CA PRO A 18 -3.23 12.25 14.50
C PRO A 18 -3.38 10.72 14.39
N VAL A 19 -2.31 9.98 14.67
CA VAL A 19 -2.31 8.50 14.67
C VAL A 19 -3.20 7.95 15.78
N LEU A 20 -3.09 8.47 17.01
CA LEU A 20 -3.90 7.99 18.15
C LEU A 20 -5.35 8.45 18.06
N LEU A 21 -5.58 9.64 17.51
CA LEU A 21 -6.93 10.12 17.19
C LEU A 21 -7.59 9.22 16.15
N LEU A 22 -6.85 8.88 15.09
CA LEU A 22 -7.36 8.01 14.05
C LEU A 22 -7.59 6.60 14.57
N GLU A 23 -6.66 6.04 15.35
CA GLU A 23 -6.81 4.74 16.00
C GLU A 23 -8.11 4.66 16.82
N SER A 24 -8.37 5.66 17.65
CA SER A 24 -9.62 5.73 18.45
C SER A 24 -10.86 5.82 17.55
N ALA A 25 -10.81 6.61 16.47
CA ALA A 25 -11.91 6.72 15.52
C ALA A 25 -12.17 5.41 14.77
N LEU A 26 -11.13 4.67 14.39
CA LEU A 26 -11.25 3.39 13.69
C LEU A 26 -11.86 2.31 14.59
N ILE A 27 -11.40 2.19 15.84
CA ILE A 27 -11.98 1.25 16.82
C ILE A 27 -13.44 1.60 17.11
N GLY A 28 -13.74 2.89 17.23
CA GLY A 28 -15.09 3.41 17.42
C GLY A 28 -15.97 3.40 16.18
N MET A 29 -15.45 2.98 15.02
CA MET A 29 -16.17 2.94 13.74
C MET A 29 -16.69 4.32 13.30
N ASP A 30 -16.01 5.39 13.72
CA ASP A 30 -16.40 6.77 13.49
C ASP A 30 -15.90 7.29 12.13
N ARG A 31 -16.65 6.96 11.07
CA ARG A 31 -16.37 7.42 9.69
C ARG A 31 -16.22 8.95 9.59
N ARG A 32 -17.05 9.70 10.32
CA ARG A 32 -16.99 11.17 10.31
C ARG A 32 -15.74 11.66 11.04
N GLY A 33 -15.36 10.98 12.12
CA GLY A 33 -14.10 11.17 12.81
C GLY A 33 -12.91 11.04 11.88
N VAL A 34 -12.84 9.96 11.09
CA VAL A 34 -11.76 9.75 10.09
C VAL A 34 -11.67 10.92 9.11
N GLN A 35 -12.80 11.34 8.54
CA GLN A 35 -12.84 12.46 7.57
C GLN A 35 -12.40 13.79 8.21
N ARG A 36 -12.84 14.06 9.43
CA ARG A 36 -12.46 15.26 10.18
C ARG A 36 -10.97 15.25 10.53
N ILE A 37 -10.43 14.13 11.01
CA ILE A 37 -9.01 14.00 11.34
C ILE A 37 -8.14 14.22 10.10
N HIS A 38 -8.55 13.71 8.94
CA HIS A 38 -7.87 14.02 7.67
C HIS A 38 -7.90 15.52 7.36
N ALA A 39 -9.08 16.15 7.41
CA ALA A 39 -9.22 17.58 7.13
C ALA A 39 -8.37 18.45 8.08
N ASP A 40 -8.40 18.14 9.37
CA ASP A 40 -7.67 18.89 10.41
C ASP A 40 -6.14 18.68 10.32
N SER A 41 -5.70 17.55 9.74
CA SER A 41 -4.27 17.25 9.58
C SER A 41 -3.57 18.13 8.52
N GLY A 42 -4.32 18.68 7.56
CA GLY A 42 -3.76 19.41 6.42
C GLY A 42 -2.90 18.56 5.47
N LEU A 43 -2.83 17.24 5.67
CA LEU A 43 -2.05 16.33 4.82
C LEU A 43 -2.78 16.06 3.50
N SER A 44 -2.01 15.81 2.43
CA SER A 44 -2.59 15.27 1.20
C SER A 44 -3.14 13.85 1.45
N PRO A 45 -4.11 13.37 0.66
CA PRO A 45 -4.66 12.01 0.81
C PRO A 45 -3.58 10.92 0.89
N LEU A 46 -2.57 10.98 0.02
CA LEU A 46 -1.45 10.05 0.03
C LEU A 46 -0.62 10.16 1.33
N SER A 47 -0.25 11.38 1.72
CA SER A 47 0.54 11.60 2.93
C SER A 47 -0.21 11.16 4.18
N PHE A 48 -1.52 11.40 4.24
CA PHE A 48 -2.36 10.94 5.33
C PHE A 48 -2.42 9.41 5.41
N CYS A 49 -2.49 8.73 4.26
CA CYS A 49 -2.45 7.27 4.23
C CYS A 49 -1.11 6.71 4.74
N GLU A 50 0.01 7.26 4.25
CA GLU A 50 1.35 6.78 4.61
C GLU A 50 1.76 7.15 6.05
N GLN A 51 1.42 8.36 6.51
CA GLN A 51 1.90 8.90 7.78
C GLN A 51 0.92 8.76 8.94
N VAL A 52 -0.36 8.51 8.67
CA VAL A 52 -1.40 8.44 9.71
C VAL A 52 -2.15 7.10 9.70
N ILE A 53 -2.73 6.71 8.55
CA ILE A 53 -3.50 5.45 8.45
C ILE A 53 -2.61 4.24 8.70
N ALA A 54 -1.49 4.10 7.98
CA ALA A 54 -0.62 2.93 8.11
C ALA A 54 -0.04 2.78 9.54
N PRO A 55 0.43 3.85 10.22
CA PRO A 55 0.81 3.77 11.63
C PRO A 55 -0.37 3.44 12.55
N ALA A 56 -1.57 3.99 12.34
CA ALA A 56 -2.73 3.70 13.18
C ALA A 56 -3.16 2.22 13.08
N LEU A 57 -3.13 1.65 11.86
CA LEU A 57 -3.39 0.22 11.65
C LEU A 57 -2.30 -0.67 12.28
N THR A 58 -1.06 -0.20 12.33
CA THR A 58 0.03 -0.88 13.05
C THR A 58 -0.28 -0.94 14.54
N VAL A 59 -0.66 0.19 15.15
CA VAL A 59 -1.05 0.24 16.57
C VAL A 59 -2.24 -0.67 16.87
N ILE A 60 -3.25 -0.69 16.00
CA ILE A 60 -4.42 -1.59 16.13
C ILE A 60 -3.98 -3.07 16.07
N GLY A 61 -3.07 -3.41 15.17
CA GLY A 61 -2.51 -4.76 15.07
C GLY A 61 -1.76 -5.17 16.34
N GLU A 62 -0.93 -4.29 16.89
CA GLU A 62 -0.21 -4.53 18.15
C GLU A 62 -1.17 -4.70 19.34
N LYS A 63 -2.25 -3.92 19.41
CA LYS A 63 -3.29 -4.06 20.44
C LYS A 63 -4.03 -5.40 20.33
N TRP A 64 -4.31 -5.86 19.11
CA TRP A 64 -4.88 -7.18 18.87
C TRP A 64 -3.92 -8.30 19.31
N ASP A 65 -2.63 -8.21 18.99
CA ASP A 65 -1.62 -9.19 19.38
C ASP A 65 -1.50 -9.33 20.92
N ARG A 66 -1.65 -8.22 21.65
CA ARG A 66 -1.72 -8.21 23.12
C ARG A 66 -3.06 -8.65 23.71
N GLY A 67 -4.04 -8.99 22.88
CA GLY A 67 -5.39 -9.40 23.31
C GLY A 67 -6.30 -8.26 23.77
N GLU A 68 -5.92 -7.00 23.53
CA GLU A 68 -6.70 -5.80 23.91
C GLU A 68 -7.86 -5.54 22.93
N LEU A 69 -7.72 -5.98 21.68
CA LEU A 69 -8.73 -5.85 20.64
C LEU A 69 -9.10 -7.22 20.07
N SER A 70 -10.33 -7.35 19.59
CA SER A 70 -10.77 -8.52 18.83
C SER A 70 -10.35 -8.42 17.37
N LEU A 71 -10.34 -9.57 16.69
CA LEU A 71 -10.14 -9.64 15.24
C LEU A 71 -11.16 -8.78 14.46
N SER A 72 -12.39 -8.64 14.99
CA SER A 72 -13.42 -7.80 14.36
C SER A 72 -13.01 -6.32 14.35
N HIS A 73 -12.34 -5.81 15.39
CA HIS A 73 -11.83 -4.43 15.38
C HIS A 73 -10.77 -4.25 14.29
N VAL A 74 -9.83 -5.19 14.16
CA VAL A 74 -8.79 -5.14 13.12
C VAL A 74 -9.41 -5.12 11.73
N TYR A 75 -10.29 -6.09 11.45
CA TYR A 75 -10.96 -6.21 10.15
C TYR A 75 -11.75 -4.95 9.80
N MET A 76 -12.58 -4.48 10.72
CA MET A 76 -13.44 -3.33 10.46
C MET A 76 -12.67 -2.02 10.33
N SER A 77 -11.58 -1.85 11.09
CA SER A 77 -10.68 -0.71 10.95
C SER A 77 -10.06 -0.67 9.56
N GLY A 78 -9.57 -1.81 9.07
CA GLY A 78 -9.05 -1.94 7.71
C GLY A 78 -10.09 -1.60 6.65
N ARG A 79 -11.32 -2.12 6.79
CA ARG A 79 -12.44 -1.83 5.88
C ARG A 79 -12.80 -0.34 5.84
N LEU A 80 -12.83 0.32 7.00
CA LEU A 80 -13.14 1.76 7.07
C LEU A 80 -12.04 2.60 6.39
N CYS A 81 -10.77 2.24 6.57
CA CYS A 81 -9.66 2.88 5.85
C CYS A 81 -9.75 2.66 4.33
N GLU A 82 -10.08 1.43 3.91
CA GLU A 82 -10.28 1.10 2.50
C GLU A 82 -11.40 1.92 1.85
N GLU A 83 -12.53 2.09 2.54
CA GLU A 83 -13.65 2.91 2.07
C GLU A 83 -13.26 4.39 2.00
N PHE A 84 -12.60 4.92 3.03
CA PHE A 84 -12.11 6.30 3.04
C PHE A 84 -11.18 6.57 1.84
N MET A 85 -10.25 5.65 1.56
CA MET A 85 -9.37 5.79 0.42
C MET A 85 -10.07 5.77 -0.93
N GLU A 86 -11.09 4.93 -1.09
CA GLU A 86 -11.89 4.94 -2.32
C GLU A 86 -12.56 6.31 -2.55
N GLU A 87 -13.00 6.97 -1.48
CA GLU A 87 -13.57 8.33 -1.53
C GLU A 87 -12.52 9.37 -1.92
N VAL A 88 -11.33 9.34 -1.32
CA VAL A 88 -10.33 10.43 -1.49
C VAL A 88 -9.33 10.21 -2.63
N LEU A 89 -9.18 8.97 -3.12
CA LEU A 89 -8.24 8.59 -4.19
C LEU A 89 -8.94 8.28 -5.53
N GLY A 90 -10.26 8.49 -5.61
CA GLY A 90 -11.08 8.17 -6.77
C GLY A 90 -10.77 9.01 -8.01
N GLY A 91 -10.21 8.39 -9.04
CA GLY A 91 -10.01 8.96 -10.37
C GLY A 91 -9.49 7.92 -11.36
N ARG A 92 -9.89 7.98 -12.63
CA ARG A 92 -9.30 7.20 -13.74
C ARG A 92 -8.56 8.15 -14.65
N LEU A 93 -7.33 7.79 -15.00
CA LEU A 93 -6.59 8.39 -16.11
C LEU A 93 -6.44 7.30 -17.17
N GLU A 94 -6.87 7.61 -18.38
CA GLU A 94 -6.56 6.86 -19.58
C GLU A 94 -5.61 7.74 -20.42
N SER A 95 -4.41 7.23 -20.70
CA SER A 95 -3.60 7.72 -21.82
C SER A 95 -2.57 6.67 -22.22
N ALA A 96 -2.19 6.70 -23.49
CA ALA A 96 -1.25 5.78 -24.09
C ALA A 96 0.18 6.35 -24.06
N GLN A 97 1.18 5.48 -23.88
CA GLN A 97 2.59 5.79 -24.12
C GLN A 97 3.33 4.59 -24.70
N GLU A 98 4.43 4.88 -25.39
CA GLU A 98 5.24 4.01 -26.25
C GLU A 98 6.11 2.96 -25.50
N ARG A 99 5.93 2.81 -24.19
CA ARG A 99 6.71 1.89 -23.34
C ARG A 99 5.97 0.58 -23.07
N ARG A 100 6.71 -0.46 -22.69
CA ARG A 100 6.10 -1.73 -22.27
C ARG A 100 5.18 -1.49 -21.05
N PRO A 101 4.01 -2.17 -20.96
CA PRO A 101 3.04 -1.88 -19.91
C PRO A 101 3.59 -2.13 -18.50
N VAL A 102 3.14 -1.30 -17.54
CA VAL A 102 3.27 -1.56 -16.11
C VAL A 102 2.03 -2.32 -15.65
N ALA A 103 2.18 -3.40 -14.88
CA ALA A 103 1.07 -4.11 -14.26
C ALA A 103 1.18 -4.06 -12.73
N LEU A 104 0.02 -4.06 -12.05
CA LEU A 104 -0.07 -3.96 -10.60
C LEU A 104 -1.01 -5.03 -10.04
N ALA A 105 -0.49 -5.86 -9.13
CA ALA A 105 -1.20 -7.00 -8.56
C ALA A 105 -1.04 -7.11 -7.05
N VAL A 106 -2.01 -7.75 -6.40
CA VAL A 106 -1.84 -8.35 -5.06
C VAL A 106 -1.69 -9.86 -5.25
N LEU A 107 -0.57 -10.43 -4.80
CA LEU A 107 -0.26 -11.84 -5.01
C LEU A 107 -0.83 -12.68 -3.88
N GLU A 108 -1.82 -13.53 -4.17
CA GLU A 108 -2.43 -14.47 -3.21
C GLU A 108 -2.70 -13.89 -1.82
N ASP A 109 -3.21 -12.67 -1.81
CA ASP A 109 -3.45 -11.88 -0.61
C ASP A 109 -4.70 -11.00 -0.86
N TYR A 110 -5.40 -10.66 0.22
CA TYR A 110 -6.64 -9.88 0.20
C TYR A 110 -6.45 -8.46 0.75
N HIS A 111 -5.25 -8.10 1.16
CA HIS A 111 -4.94 -6.75 1.64
C HIS A 111 -4.70 -5.80 0.45
N LEU A 112 -5.65 -4.89 0.21
CA LEU A 112 -5.67 -4.04 -0.99
C LEU A 112 -5.12 -2.63 -0.75
N LEU A 113 -4.96 -2.21 0.50
CA LEU A 113 -4.49 -0.89 0.92
C LEU A 113 -3.23 -0.44 0.16
N GLY A 114 -2.14 -1.22 0.25
CA GLY A 114 -0.85 -0.88 -0.37
C GLY A 114 -0.96 -0.72 -1.89
N LYS A 115 -1.63 -1.66 -2.55
CA LYS A 115 -1.90 -1.60 -3.99
C LYS A 115 -2.67 -0.35 -4.39
N ARG A 116 -3.71 0.03 -3.65
CA ARG A 116 -4.52 1.22 -3.97
C ARG A 116 -3.70 2.50 -3.88
N LEU A 117 -2.80 2.60 -2.91
CA LEU A 117 -1.87 3.74 -2.81
C LEU A 117 -0.93 3.79 -4.00
N VAL A 118 -0.35 2.65 -4.40
CA VAL A 118 0.49 2.59 -5.59
C VAL A 118 -0.30 3.01 -6.84
N GLY A 119 -1.51 2.51 -7.01
CA GLY A 119 -2.39 2.92 -8.12
C GLY A 119 -2.68 4.43 -8.11
N PHE A 120 -2.88 5.04 -6.93
CA PHE A 120 -3.06 6.48 -6.79
C PHE A 120 -1.79 7.27 -7.19
N VAL A 121 -0.62 6.81 -6.76
CA VAL A 121 0.67 7.43 -7.11
C VAL A 121 0.90 7.39 -8.62
N LEU A 122 0.68 6.23 -9.27
CA LEU A 122 0.82 6.09 -10.72
C LEU A 122 -0.13 7.00 -11.48
N LYS A 123 -1.39 7.11 -11.03
CA LYS A 123 -2.37 8.04 -11.60
C LYS A 123 -1.93 9.49 -11.44
N GLY A 124 -1.49 9.90 -10.24
CA GLY A 124 -1.02 11.26 -9.99
C GLY A 124 0.17 11.65 -10.89
N ALA A 125 1.00 10.68 -11.25
CA ALA A 125 2.11 10.85 -12.19
C ALA A 125 1.73 10.68 -13.67
N GLY A 126 0.47 10.38 -13.99
CA GLY A 126 0.02 10.13 -15.36
C GLY A 126 0.61 8.86 -15.99
N ILE A 127 1.04 7.88 -15.18
CA ILE A 127 1.59 6.61 -15.66
C ILE A 127 0.46 5.60 -15.85
N PRO A 128 0.18 5.14 -17.09
CA PRO A 128 -0.82 4.12 -17.33
C PRO A 128 -0.35 2.76 -16.78
N TYR A 129 -1.28 2.00 -16.21
CA TYR A 129 -0.98 0.67 -15.68
C TYR A 129 -2.18 -0.28 -15.83
N LEU A 130 -1.86 -1.57 -15.93
CA LEU A 130 -2.83 -2.66 -15.93
C LEU A 130 -3.08 -3.09 -14.48
N ASP A 131 -4.31 -2.91 -14.01
CA ASP A 131 -4.71 -3.40 -12.69
C ASP A 131 -5.11 -4.88 -12.80
N TYR A 132 -4.34 -5.75 -12.15
CA TYR A 132 -4.58 -7.19 -12.18
C TYR A 132 -5.46 -7.71 -11.06
N GLY A 133 -5.87 -6.89 -10.09
CA GLY A 133 -6.64 -7.38 -8.94
C GLY A 133 -5.77 -8.17 -7.95
N THR A 134 -6.43 -9.07 -7.22
CA THR A 134 -5.80 -10.17 -6.48
C THR A 134 -5.68 -11.36 -7.41
N VAL A 135 -4.50 -11.97 -7.51
CA VAL A 135 -4.22 -13.07 -8.44
C VAL A 135 -3.25 -14.08 -7.85
N GLY A 136 -3.35 -15.33 -8.32
CA GLY A 136 -2.37 -16.38 -8.05
C GLY A 136 -1.17 -16.31 -8.99
N VAL A 137 -0.09 -17.01 -8.63
CA VAL A 137 1.18 -17.04 -9.40
C VAL A 137 0.95 -17.36 -10.87
N GLN A 138 0.22 -18.44 -11.15
CA GLN A 138 -0.01 -18.93 -12.51
C GLN A 138 -0.78 -17.92 -13.38
N GLU A 139 -1.81 -17.28 -12.82
CA GLU A 139 -2.57 -16.27 -13.54
C GLU A 139 -1.79 -14.98 -13.73
N LEU A 140 -1.02 -14.58 -12.72
CA LEU A 140 -0.14 -13.42 -12.80
C LEU A 140 0.85 -13.55 -13.95
N VAL A 141 1.57 -14.67 -14.02
CA VAL A 141 2.54 -14.95 -15.10
C VAL A 141 1.86 -14.97 -16.47
N ARG A 142 0.71 -15.65 -16.61
CA ARG A 142 -0.04 -15.69 -17.88
C ARG A 142 -0.44 -14.31 -18.37
N ARG A 143 -0.97 -13.46 -17.48
CA ARG A 143 -1.39 -12.10 -17.85
C ARG A 143 -0.20 -11.22 -18.19
N THR A 144 0.86 -11.27 -17.39
CA THR A 144 2.13 -10.56 -17.63
C THR A 144 2.68 -10.89 -19.01
N GLN A 145 2.69 -12.17 -19.40
CA GLN A 145 3.11 -12.61 -20.73
C GLN A 145 2.18 -12.09 -21.83
N ARG A 146 0.87 -12.33 -21.69
CA ARG A 146 -0.14 -11.96 -22.69
C ARG A 146 -0.12 -10.46 -22.99
N ASP A 147 0.03 -9.64 -21.95
CA ASP A 147 -0.03 -8.18 -22.06
C ASP A 147 1.36 -7.55 -22.33
N GLY A 148 2.42 -8.36 -22.47
CA GLY A 148 3.76 -7.88 -22.79
C GLY A 148 4.40 -6.99 -21.71
N VAL A 149 3.98 -7.16 -20.45
CA VAL A 149 4.35 -6.31 -19.31
C VAL A 149 5.87 -6.21 -19.15
N GLY A 150 6.37 -4.97 -19.05
CA GLY A 150 7.79 -4.67 -18.82
C GLY A 150 8.12 -4.56 -17.34
N VAL A 151 7.21 -4.01 -16.54
CA VAL A 151 7.36 -3.90 -15.09
C VAL A 151 6.14 -4.44 -14.37
N LEU A 152 6.36 -5.38 -13.45
CA LEU A 152 5.35 -5.98 -12.61
C LEU A 152 5.50 -5.49 -11.16
N LEU A 153 4.51 -4.73 -10.70
CA LEU A 153 4.40 -4.26 -9.33
C LEU A 153 3.58 -5.27 -8.51
N ILE A 154 4.18 -5.84 -7.45
CA ILE A 154 3.57 -6.85 -6.59
C ILE A 154 3.43 -6.32 -5.16
N SER A 155 2.20 -6.25 -4.67
CA SER A 155 1.88 -5.99 -3.26
C SER A 155 1.66 -7.31 -2.52
N ALA A 156 2.32 -7.53 -1.39
CA ALA A 156 2.08 -8.66 -0.49
C ALA A 156 2.20 -8.22 0.98
N LEU A 157 1.16 -8.45 1.78
CA LEU A 157 1.17 -8.17 3.23
C LEU A 157 1.53 -9.41 4.05
N MET A 158 1.24 -10.61 3.53
CA MET A 158 1.53 -11.89 4.19
C MET A 158 2.85 -12.49 3.72
N LEU A 159 3.67 -13.01 4.65
CA LEU A 159 4.95 -13.65 4.33
C LEU A 159 4.83 -14.83 3.34
N PRO A 160 3.85 -15.76 3.45
CA PRO A 160 3.67 -16.81 2.44
C PRO A 160 3.45 -16.27 1.02
N SER A 161 2.72 -15.16 0.89
CA SER A 161 2.47 -14.49 -0.37
C SER A 161 3.74 -13.81 -0.91
N ALA A 162 4.52 -13.17 -0.03
CA ALA A 162 5.80 -12.56 -0.39
C ALA A 162 6.81 -13.62 -0.91
N LEU A 163 6.90 -14.79 -0.26
CA LEU A 163 7.78 -15.87 -0.67
C LEU A 163 7.44 -16.43 -2.07
N LYS A 164 6.15 -16.40 -2.46
CA LYS A 164 5.69 -16.84 -3.79
C LYS A 164 6.14 -15.96 -4.94
N VAL A 165 6.73 -14.78 -4.67
CA VAL A 165 7.38 -13.98 -5.72
C VAL A 165 8.51 -14.76 -6.39
N ARG A 166 9.18 -15.68 -5.66
CA ARG A 166 10.17 -16.60 -6.24
C ARG A 166 9.59 -17.43 -7.38
N GLU A 167 8.39 -17.98 -7.19
CA GLU A 167 7.72 -18.78 -8.22
C GLU A 167 7.36 -17.94 -9.46
N VAL A 168 6.99 -16.66 -9.24
CA VAL A 168 6.72 -15.71 -10.33
C VAL A 168 8.00 -15.43 -11.12
N ARG A 169 9.10 -15.07 -10.44
CA ARG A 169 10.41 -14.83 -11.06
C ARG A 169 10.86 -16.03 -11.89
N ASP A 170 10.89 -17.21 -11.28
CA ASP A 170 11.37 -18.42 -11.94
C ASP A 170 10.51 -18.78 -13.16
N ALA A 171 9.20 -18.50 -13.12
CA ALA A 171 8.30 -18.72 -14.26
C ALA A 171 8.54 -17.71 -15.39
N LEU A 172 8.75 -16.44 -15.07
CA LEU A 172 9.10 -15.41 -16.07
C LEU A 172 10.46 -15.69 -16.71
N ASP A 173 11.45 -16.16 -15.93
CA ASP A 173 12.76 -16.61 -16.44
C ASP A 173 12.64 -17.78 -17.41
N ARG A 174 11.85 -18.81 -17.07
CA ARG A 174 11.62 -19.96 -17.96
C ARG A 174 10.96 -19.57 -19.28
N LEU A 175 10.17 -18.50 -19.28
CA LEU A 175 9.54 -17.95 -20.48
C LEU A 175 10.46 -16.99 -21.26
N GLY A 176 11.68 -16.73 -20.77
CA GLY A 176 12.61 -15.77 -21.38
C GLY A 176 12.10 -14.33 -21.33
N MET A 177 11.24 -14.00 -20.36
CA MET A 177 10.65 -12.68 -20.25
C MET A 177 11.58 -11.70 -19.56
N GLU A 178 11.91 -10.61 -20.27
CA GLU A 178 12.53 -9.43 -19.68
C GLU A 178 11.47 -8.59 -18.97
N CYS A 179 10.96 -9.10 -17.85
CA CYS A 179 10.02 -8.39 -16.98
C CYS A 179 10.71 -8.10 -15.65
N ARG A 180 10.71 -6.82 -15.25
CA ARG A 180 11.24 -6.34 -13.97
C ARG A 180 10.16 -6.48 -12.90
N ILE A 181 10.54 -6.95 -11.71
CA ILE A 181 9.63 -7.14 -10.59
C ILE A 181 9.96 -6.11 -9.51
N VAL A 182 8.98 -5.27 -9.17
CA VAL A 182 9.04 -4.37 -8.01
C VAL A 182 8.09 -4.91 -6.95
N VAL A 183 8.59 -5.10 -5.73
CA VAL A 183 7.81 -5.63 -4.60
C VAL A 183 7.58 -4.57 -3.53
N GLY A 184 6.49 -4.71 -2.79
CA GLY A 184 6.23 -3.90 -1.60
C GLY A 184 5.28 -4.60 -0.64
N GLY A 185 5.14 -4.03 0.56
CA GLY A 185 4.34 -4.56 1.65
C GLY A 185 5.16 -4.99 2.86
N ALA A 186 4.49 -5.29 3.97
CA ALA A 186 5.12 -5.44 5.28
C ALA A 186 6.29 -6.43 5.33
N PRO A 187 6.24 -7.63 4.72
CA PRO A 187 7.36 -8.58 4.78
C PRO A 187 8.66 -8.01 4.22
N PHE A 188 8.61 -7.27 3.11
CA PHE A 188 9.81 -6.69 2.48
C PHE A 188 10.39 -5.50 3.26
N ARG A 189 9.56 -4.80 4.05
CA ARG A 189 10.01 -3.74 4.95
C ARG A 189 10.64 -4.30 6.23
N LEU A 190 10.08 -5.39 6.74
CA LEU A 190 10.56 -6.06 7.96
C LEU A 190 11.85 -6.84 7.70
N ASP A 191 12.02 -7.36 6.49
CA ASP A 191 13.25 -8.01 6.03
C ASP A 191 13.72 -7.39 4.70
N PRO A 192 14.65 -6.42 4.75
CA PRO A 192 15.17 -5.76 3.55
C PRO A 192 15.93 -6.69 2.59
N ALA A 193 16.34 -7.89 3.01
CA ALA A 193 17.02 -8.85 2.14
C ALA A 193 16.02 -9.70 1.32
N LEU A 194 14.78 -9.84 1.81
CA LEU A 194 13.77 -10.74 1.26
C LEU A 194 13.53 -10.54 -0.24
N HIS A 195 13.51 -9.29 -0.73
CA HIS A 195 13.27 -9.04 -2.16
C HIS A 195 14.31 -9.71 -3.05
N ARG A 196 15.58 -9.75 -2.64
CA ARG A 196 16.66 -10.43 -3.38
C ARG A 196 16.52 -11.95 -3.28
N GLU A 197 16.13 -12.44 -2.10
CA GLU A 197 15.90 -13.86 -1.85
C GLU A 197 14.73 -14.44 -2.65
N VAL A 198 13.76 -13.61 -3.03
CA VAL A 198 12.65 -14.01 -3.92
C VAL A 198 12.88 -13.59 -5.38
N GLY A 199 13.99 -12.93 -5.68
CA GLY A 199 14.38 -12.57 -7.05
C GLY A 199 13.63 -11.37 -7.64
N ALA A 200 13.14 -10.46 -6.80
CA ALA A 200 12.65 -9.16 -7.25
C ALA A 200 13.80 -8.18 -7.52
N ASP A 201 13.60 -7.27 -8.47
CA ASP A 201 14.60 -6.28 -8.88
C ASP A 201 14.70 -5.11 -7.91
N VAL A 202 13.55 -4.66 -7.37
CA VAL A 202 13.46 -3.50 -6.46
C VAL A 202 12.42 -3.77 -5.38
N SER A 203 12.66 -3.28 -4.17
CA SER A 203 11.66 -3.19 -3.10
C SER A 203 11.33 -1.75 -2.73
N CYS A 204 10.05 -1.45 -2.52
CA CYS A 204 9.57 -0.17 -2.02
C CYS A 204 8.92 -0.33 -0.65
N ASP A 205 9.31 0.53 0.30
CA ASP A 205 8.71 0.62 1.64
C ASP A 205 7.41 1.44 1.63
N THR A 206 7.29 2.39 0.72
CA THR A 206 6.12 3.27 0.56
C THR A 206 5.63 3.32 -0.88
N ALA A 207 4.39 3.75 -1.09
CA ALA A 207 3.83 3.85 -2.44
C ALA A 207 4.52 4.97 -3.24
N SER A 208 4.89 6.07 -2.56
CA SER A 208 5.62 7.20 -3.15
C SER A 208 6.97 6.81 -3.77
N GLN A 209 7.61 5.73 -3.31
CA GLN A 209 8.87 5.22 -3.87
C GLN A 209 8.72 4.48 -5.22
N VAL A 210 7.49 4.19 -5.67
CA VAL A 210 7.29 3.51 -6.96
C VAL A 210 7.75 4.36 -8.15
N LEU A 211 7.55 5.68 -8.12
CA LEU A 211 7.98 6.55 -9.23
C LEU A 211 9.51 6.55 -9.43
N PRO A 212 10.35 6.78 -8.40
CA PRO A 212 11.79 6.69 -8.58
C PRO A 212 12.26 5.27 -8.94
N ALA A 213 11.61 4.22 -8.43
CA ALA A 213 11.91 2.85 -8.84
C ALA A 213 11.65 2.60 -10.34
N LEU A 214 10.52 3.10 -10.87
CA LEU A 214 10.22 3.02 -12.30
C LEU A 214 11.22 3.81 -13.14
N ALA A 215 11.58 5.02 -12.72
CA ALA A 215 12.57 5.84 -13.41
C ALA A 215 13.93 5.11 -13.52
N GLN A 216 14.41 4.54 -12.42
CA GLN A 216 15.65 3.77 -12.39
C GLN A 216 15.61 2.56 -13.35
N LEU A 217 14.50 1.83 -13.37
CA LEU A 217 14.36 0.65 -14.23
C LEU A 217 14.32 1.02 -15.71
N TRP A 218 13.66 2.12 -16.06
CA TRP A 218 13.57 2.59 -17.45
C TRP A 218 14.85 3.23 -17.98
N GLU A 219 15.63 3.90 -17.13
CA GLU A 219 16.94 4.45 -17.53
C GLU A 219 17.95 3.35 -17.91
N GLY A 220 17.80 2.14 -17.35
CA GLY A 220 18.63 0.98 -17.69
C GLY A 220 18.25 0.24 -18.98
N GLU A 221 17.19 0.68 -19.69
CA GLU A 221 16.74 0.08 -20.97
C GLU A 221 17.28 0.85 -22.21
N SER A 222 18.07 1.92 -22.02
CA SER A 222 18.63 2.77 -23.08
C SER A 222 20.06 2.40 -23.50
#